data_AF-A0A8H6VSH4-F1
#
_entry.id   AF-A0A8H6VSH4-F1
#
_cell.length_a   1.000
_cell.length_b   1.000
_cell.length_c   1.000
_cell.angle_alpha   90.00
_cell.angle_beta   90.00
_cell.angle_gamma   90.00
#
_symmetry.space_group_name_H-M   'P 1'
#
loop_
_entity.id
_entity.type
_entity.pdbx_description
1 polymer ?
#
loop_
_entity_poly.entity_id
_entity_poly.type
_entity_poly.pdbx_seq_one_letter_code
_entity_poly.pdbx_strand_id
1 'polypeptide(L)'
;MPETPPLDPAATPTASPKLKRYTHDSVDVAELKNMAEEILGVTPFQWQLDAAVAILCGENLILDVGTGCGKSLCFILALLFDQRDIAITVMPLTALMLDQTKDTKIPTLAICQESIKAIGRAKLYEVRAIMT
;
A
#
# COMPACT_ATOMS: atom_id res chain seq x y z
N MET A 1 17.99 -21.93 -27.76
CA MET A 1 17.30 -21.20 -26.67
C MET A 1 18.12 -21.42 -25.42
N PRO A 2 18.53 -20.40 -24.65
CA PRO A 2 19.25 -20.65 -23.41
C PRO A 2 18.27 -21.30 -22.43
N GLU A 3 18.63 -22.49 -21.93
CA GLU A 3 17.86 -23.20 -20.92
C GLU A 3 17.77 -22.36 -19.65
N THR A 4 16.55 -22.15 -19.16
CA THR A 4 16.30 -21.58 -17.84
C THR A 4 16.94 -22.49 -16.77
N PRO A 5 17.76 -21.94 -15.85
CA PRO A 5 18.28 -22.71 -14.74
C PRO A 5 17.13 -23.34 -13.94
N PRO A 6 17.27 -24.58 -13.45
CA PRO A 6 16.26 -25.21 -12.62
C PRO A 6 16.04 -24.39 -11.33
N LEU A 7 14.78 -24.08 -11.01
CA LEU A 7 14.44 -23.51 -9.71
C LEU A 7 14.82 -24.52 -8.64
N ASP A 8 15.71 -24.11 -7.73
CA ASP A 8 16.07 -24.89 -6.56
C ASP A 8 14.85 -24.99 -5.61
N PRO A 9 14.25 -26.18 -5.43
CA PRO A 9 13.09 -26.35 -4.54
C PRO A 9 13.46 -26.17 -3.06
N ALA A 10 14.76 -26.08 -2.73
CA ALA A 10 15.26 -25.92 -1.36
C ALA A 10 15.60 -24.48 -0.98
N ALA A 11 15.36 -23.48 -1.84
CA ALA A 11 15.44 -22.07 -1.48
C ALA A 11 14.30 -21.68 -0.54
N THR A 12 14.34 -22.23 0.68
CA THR A 12 13.49 -21.85 1.79
C THR A 12 13.85 -20.40 2.13
N PRO A 13 12.91 -19.45 2.12
CA PRO A 13 13.17 -18.13 2.66
C PRO A 13 13.35 -18.25 4.18
N THR A 14 14.57 -18.53 4.64
CA THR A 14 14.93 -18.73 6.06
C THR A 14 15.00 -17.43 6.86
N ALA A 15 14.40 -16.35 6.36
CA ALA A 15 14.28 -15.10 7.10
C ALA A 15 12.84 -15.01 7.61
N SER A 16 12.66 -15.14 8.93
CA SER A 16 11.43 -14.72 9.58
C SER A 16 11.10 -13.32 9.08
N PRO A 17 9.92 -13.06 8.50
CA PRO A 17 9.59 -11.73 8.05
C PRO A 17 9.69 -10.81 9.27
N LYS A 18 10.59 -9.82 9.22
CA LYS A 18 10.68 -8.74 10.23
C LYS A 18 9.50 -7.77 10.06
N LEU A 19 8.31 -8.30 9.79
CA LEU A 19 7.09 -7.53 9.66
C LEU A 19 6.58 -7.29 11.07
N LYS A 20 6.55 -6.03 11.50
CA LYS A 20 5.87 -5.65 12.73
C LYS A 20 4.39 -5.94 12.52
N ARG A 21 3.87 -6.96 13.21
CA ARG A 21 2.44 -7.24 13.26
C ARG A 21 1.86 -6.57 14.48
N TYR A 22 0.80 -5.81 14.27
CA TYR A 22 0.05 -5.22 15.35
C TYR A 22 -0.93 -6.27 15.91
N THR A 23 -1.30 -6.11 17.17
CA THR A 23 -2.49 -6.74 17.75
C THR A 23 -3.60 -5.70 17.85
N HIS A 24 -4.86 -6.15 17.92
CA HIS A 24 -6.00 -5.24 18.09
C HIS A 24 -5.83 -4.29 19.27
N ASP A 25 -5.31 -4.79 20.39
CA ASP A 25 -5.06 -3.98 21.60
C ASP A 25 -3.91 -2.96 21.44
N SER A 26 -3.05 -3.15 20.45
CA SER A 26 -1.89 -2.28 20.19
C SER A 26 -2.17 -1.18 19.17
N VAL A 27 -3.28 -1.23 18.46
CA VAL A 27 -3.66 -0.23 17.46
C VAL A 27 -4.58 0.79 18.12
N ASP A 28 -4.08 2.01 18.32
CA ASP A 28 -4.93 3.11 18.75
C ASP A 28 -5.71 3.65 17.54
N VAL A 29 -7.00 3.33 17.50
CA VAL A 29 -7.92 3.76 16.44
C VAL A 29 -8.11 5.28 16.43
N ALA A 30 -8.05 5.92 17.60
CA ALA A 30 -8.19 7.38 17.71
C ALA A 30 -6.94 8.06 17.16
N GLU A 31 -5.76 7.52 17.47
CA GLU A 31 -4.49 7.96 16.86
C GLU A 31 -4.52 7.81 15.33
N LEU A 32 -4.96 6.66 14.82
CA LEU A 32 -5.07 6.43 13.37
C LEU A 32 -6.00 7.46 12.69
N LYS A 33 -7.12 7.77 13.33
CA LYS A 33 -8.04 8.81 12.85
C LYS A 33 -7.38 10.18 12.83
N ASN A 34 -6.67 10.55 13.90
CA ASN A 34 -5.97 11.84 13.99
C ASN A 34 -4.88 11.95 12.92
N MET A 35 -4.09 10.88 12.70
CA MET A 35 -3.10 10.84 11.63
C MET A 35 -3.73 11.02 10.24
N ALA A 36 -4.91 10.43 10.00
CA ALA A 36 -5.63 10.62 8.74
C ALA A 36 -6.08 12.09 8.55
N GLU A 37 -6.54 12.75 9.61
CA GLU A 37 -6.92 14.16 9.55
C GLU A 37 -5.70 15.06 9.34
N GLU A 38 -4.60 14.81 10.04
CA GLU A 38 -3.37 15.61 9.96
C GLU A 38 -2.63 15.43 8.62
N ILE A 39 -2.39 14.18 8.22
CA ILE A 39 -1.59 13.86 7.04
C ILE A 39 -2.47 13.92 5.78
N LEU A 40 -3.65 13.30 5.83
CA LEU A 40 -4.49 13.15 4.64
C LEU A 40 -5.54 14.27 4.51
N GLY A 41 -5.87 14.99 5.58
CA GLY A 41 -6.91 16.01 5.56
C GLY A 41 -8.32 15.43 5.40
N VAL A 42 -8.52 14.17 5.76
CA VAL A 42 -9.81 13.47 5.64
C VAL A 42 -10.18 12.82 6.96
N THR A 43 -11.47 12.80 7.28
CA THR A 43 -12.01 12.05 8.42
C THR A 43 -12.53 10.71 7.93
N PRO A 44 -11.90 9.57 8.29
CA PRO A 44 -12.35 8.25 7.89
C PRO A 44 -13.69 7.86 8.53
N PHE A 45 -14.46 7.03 7.83
CA PHE A 45 -15.59 6.31 8.41
C PHE A 45 -15.10 5.16 9.31
N GLN A 46 -15.94 4.76 10.27
CA GLN A 46 -15.58 3.68 11.20
C GLN A 46 -15.20 2.38 10.47
N TRP A 47 -15.97 1.97 9.46
CA TRP A 47 -15.66 0.76 8.69
C TRP A 47 -14.32 0.81 7.94
N GLN A 48 -13.82 2.01 7.60
CA GLN A 48 -12.49 2.17 6.99
C GLN A 48 -11.39 2.00 8.02
N LEU A 49 -11.62 2.49 9.25
CA LEU A 49 -10.71 2.28 10.38
C LEU A 49 -10.66 0.80 10.74
N ASP A 50 -11.81 0.14 10.86
CA ASP A 50 -11.90 -1.30 11.17
C ASP A 50 -11.16 -2.14 10.11
N ALA A 51 -11.32 -1.80 8.83
CA ALA A 51 -10.59 -2.43 7.74
C ALA A 51 -9.08 -2.21 7.83
N ALA A 52 -8.64 -0.98 8.17
CA ALA A 52 -7.23 -0.66 8.35
C ALA A 52 -6.61 -1.40 9.54
N VAL A 53 -7.33 -1.53 10.67
CA VAL A 53 -6.89 -2.32 11.82
C VAL A 53 -6.72 -3.79 11.43
N ALA A 54 -7.68 -4.37 10.71
CA ALA A 54 -7.56 -5.75 10.23
C ALA A 54 -6.30 -5.95 9.35
N ILE A 55 -6.01 -4.99 8.46
CA ILE A 55 -4.79 -5.00 7.62
C ILE A 55 -3.53 -4.93 8.49
N LEU A 56 -3.48 -4.03 9.48
CA LEU A 56 -2.33 -3.87 10.40
C LEU A 56 -2.09 -5.12 11.27
N CYS A 57 -3.16 -5.81 11.63
CA CYS A 57 -3.12 -7.10 12.34
C CYS A 57 -2.69 -8.26 11.44
N GLY A 58 -2.56 -8.05 10.13
CA GLY A 58 -2.16 -9.06 9.16
C GLY A 58 -3.29 -10.03 8.79
N GLU A 59 -4.54 -9.60 8.91
CA GLU A 59 -5.72 -10.39 8.56
C GLU A 59 -6.03 -10.33 7.06
N ASN A 60 -6.71 -11.37 6.56
CA ASN A 60 -7.24 -11.39 5.21
C ASN A 60 -8.66 -10.81 5.21
N LEU A 61 -8.85 -9.69 4.54
CA LEU A 61 -10.13 -8.97 4.49
C LEU A 61 -10.72 -8.97 3.08
N ILE A 62 -12.02 -9.25 2.98
CA ILE A 62 -12.84 -8.96 1.81
C ILE A 62 -13.76 -7.80 2.16
N LEU A 63 -13.70 -6.73 1.38
CA LEU A 63 -14.51 -5.54 1.59
C LEU A 63 -15.56 -5.43 0.47
N ASP A 64 -16.84 -5.56 0.81
CA ASP A 64 -17.96 -5.37 -0.10
C ASP A 64 -18.60 -3.99 0.13
N VAL A 65 -18.24 -3.01 -0.69
CA VAL A 65 -18.76 -1.65 -0.61
C VAL A 65 -18.89 -1.02 -2.00
N GLY A 66 -19.87 -0.13 -2.14
CA GLY A 66 -20.20 0.57 -3.38
C GLY A 66 -19.03 1.39 -3.97
N THR A 67 -19.07 1.60 -5.29
CA THR A 67 -18.13 2.50 -5.98
C THR A 67 -18.22 3.93 -5.44
N GLY A 68 -17.10 4.62 -5.35
CA GLY A 68 -17.04 5.99 -4.82
C GLY A 68 -17.07 6.10 -3.29
N CYS A 69 -17.28 5.01 -2.55
CA CYS A 69 -17.32 5.03 -1.08
C CYS A 69 -15.95 5.20 -0.39
N GLY A 70 -14.85 5.45 -1.12
CA GLY A 70 -13.54 5.64 -0.51
C GLY A 70 -12.82 4.36 -0.09
N LYS A 71 -13.02 3.25 -0.81
CA LYS A 71 -12.33 1.96 -0.58
C LYS A 71 -10.82 2.08 -0.42
N SER A 72 -10.19 2.87 -1.29
CA SER A 72 -8.73 3.02 -1.33
C SER A 72 -8.16 3.53 -0.01
N LEU A 73 -8.94 4.31 0.75
CA LEU A 73 -8.49 4.89 2.01
C LEU A 73 -8.11 3.81 3.03
N CYS A 74 -8.73 2.62 3.00
CA CYS A 74 -8.42 1.54 3.94
C CYS A 74 -6.95 1.10 3.86
N PHE A 75 -6.40 0.99 2.65
CA PHE A 75 -4.99 0.60 2.45
C PHE A 75 -4.04 1.75 2.78
N ILE A 76 -4.45 2.99 2.55
CA ILE A 76 -3.66 4.19 2.85
C ILE A 76 -3.56 4.40 4.36
N LEU A 77 -4.65 4.20 5.10
CA LEU A 77 -4.69 4.30 6.57
C LEU A 77 -3.68 3.34 7.22
N ALA A 78 -3.59 2.11 6.73
CA ALA A 78 -2.64 1.13 7.24
C ALA A 78 -1.17 1.55 7.06
N LEU A 79 -0.85 2.52 6.19
CA LEU A 79 0.51 3.04 5.98
C LEU A 79 0.87 4.20 6.92
N LEU A 80 -0.08 4.77 7.67
CA LEU A 80 0.19 5.96 8.46
C LEU A 80 1.03 5.70 9.72
N PHE A 81 1.04 4.46 10.23
CA PHE A 81 1.76 4.10 11.45
C PHE A 81 3.28 4.04 11.32
N ASP A 82 3.80 3.69 10.13
CA ASP A 82 5.24 3.59 9.89
C ASP A 82 5.56 4.00 8.45
N GLN A 83 6.37 5.05 8.29
CA GLN A 83 6.76 5.55 6.96
C GLN A 83 7.63 4.57 6.16
N ARG A 84 8.08 3.47 6.79
CA ARG A 84 8.82 2.39 6.12
C ARG A 84 7.91 1.33 5.54
N ASP A 85 6.62 1.33 5.91
CA ASP A 85 5.66 0.36 5.40
C ASP A 85 5.31 0.66 3.94
N ILE A 86 5.09 -0.39 3.17
CA ILE A 86 4.81 -0.32 1.73
C ILE A 86 3.56 -1.16 1.44
N ALA A 87 2.59 -0.56 0.77
CA ALA A 87 1.44 -1.28 0.22
C ALA A 87 1.65 -1.54 -1.26
N ILE A 88 1.42 -2.78 -1.68
CA ILE A 88 1.42 -3.16 -3.10
C ILE A 88 -0.03 -3.35 -3.53
N THR A 89 -0.55 -2.38 -4.29
CA THR A 89 -1.91 -2.43 -4.82
C THR A 89 -1.89 -2.90 -6.26
N VAL A 90 -2.54 -4.04 -6.53
CA VAL A 90 -2.69 -4.57 -7.89
C VAL A 90 -4.01 -4.05 -8.48
N MET A 91 -3.94 -3.39 -9.63
CA MET A 91 -5.12 -2.89 -10.34
C MET A 91 -5.15 -3.45 -11.77
N PRO A 92 -6.33 -3.77 -12.32
CA PRO A 92 -6.45 -4.35 -13.65
C PRO A 92 -6.28 -3.34 -14.79
N LEU A 93 -6.44 -2.04 -14.52
CA LEU A 93 -6.41 -0.99 -15.54
C LEU A 93 -5.36 0.06 -15.22
N THR A 94 -4.47 0.34 -16.18
CA THR A 94 -3.48 1.43 -16.08
C THR A 94 -4.13 2.77 -15.70
N ALA A 95 -5.29 3.08 -16.30
CA ALA A 95 -5.98 4.34 -16.02
C ALA A 95 -6.29 4.50 -14.52
N LEU A 96 -6.72 3.43 -13.83
CA LEU A 96 -6.98 3.45 -12.39
C LEU A 96 -5.68 3.63 -11.60
N MET A 97 -4.59 2.96 -12.00
CA MET A 97 -3.30 3.10 -11.33
C MET A 97 -2.79 4.53 -11.38
N LEU A 98 -2.84 5.14 -12.57
CA LEU A 98 -2.40 6.51 -12.78
C LEU A 98 -3.29 7.49 -12.01
N ASP A 99 -4.59 7.24 -11.91
CA ASP A 99 -5.49 8.09 -11.15
C ASP A 99 -5.20 8.06 -9.65
N GLN A 100 -4.88 6.89 -9.08
CA GLN A 100 -4.47 6.79 -7.67
C GLN A 100 -3.13 7.48 -7.37
N THR A 101 -2.27 7.71 -8.38
CA THR A 101 -1.01 8.43 -8.18
C THR A 101 -1.12 9.95 -8.29
N LYS A 102 -2.25 10.46 -8.79
CA LYS A 102 -2.48 11.91 -8.85
C LYS A 102 -2.88 12.41 -7.46
N ASP A 103 -2.35 13.56 -7.08
CA ASP A 103 -2.78 14.29 -5.87
C ASP A 103 -2.74 13.46 -4.58
N THR A 104 -1.82 12.49 -4.50
CA THR A 104 -1.60 11.70 -3.29
C THR A 104 -0.68 12.45 -2.33
N LYS A 105 -1.00 12.34 -1.04
CA LYS A 105 -0.17 12.89 0.05
C LYS A 105 0.85 11.88 0.59
N ILE A 106 0.73 10.62 0.16
CA ILE A 106 1.69 9.56 0.48
C ILE A 106 2.52 9.26 -0.78
N PRO A 107 3.86 9.12 -0.67
CA PRO A 107 4.68 8.72 -1.79
C PRO A 107 4.14 7.45 -2.48
N THR A 108 3.70 7.60 -3.72
CA THR A 108 3.05 6.51 -4.47
C THR A 108 3.63 6.42 -5.87
N LEU A 109 3.88 5.20 -6.34
CA LEU A 109 4.40 4.94 -7.69
C LEU A 109 3.53 3.91 -8.40
N ALA A 110 3.05 4.25 -9.60
CA ALA A 110 2.40 3.29 -10.49
C ALA A 110 3.45 2.63 -11.40
N ILE A 111 3.48 1.30 -11.40
CA ILE A 111 4.35 0.51 -12.28
C ILE A 111 3.49 -0.13 -13.38
N CYS A 112 3.42 0.53 -14.54
CA CYS A 112 2.66 0.10 -15.70
C CYS A 112 3.44 0.39 -17.00
N GLN A 113 2.95 -0.09 -18.15
CA GLN A 113 3.64 0.11 -19.42
C GLN A 113 3.85 1.60 -19.73
N GLU A 114 2.86 2.43 -19.39
CA GLU A 114 2.83 3.87 -19.60
C GLU A 114 3.85 4.59 -18.72
N SER A 115 3.93 4.26 -17.42
CA SER A 115 4.94 4.85 -16.54
C SER A 115 6.36 4.41 -16.90
N ILE A 116 6.53 3.15 -17.30
CA ILE A 116 7.81 2.62 -17.81
C ILE A 116 8.23 3.35 -19.10
N LYS A 117 7.30 3.61 -20.03
CA LYS A 117 7.60 4.35 -21.27
C LYS A 117 7.96 5.81 -21.00
N ALA A 118 7.28 6.45 -20.05
CA ALA A 118 7.50 7.87 -19.75
C ALA A 118 8.82 8.13 -19.00
N ILE A 119 9.15 7.29 -18.02
CA ILE A 119 10.27 7.52 -17.09
C ILE A 119 11.50 6.68 -17.48
N GLY A 120 11.29 5.52 -18.10
CA GLY A 120 12.32 4.52 -18.36
C GLY A 120 12.57 3.62 -17.14
N ARG A 121 12.86 2.34 -17.37
CA ARG A 121 12.97 1.31 -16.31
C ARG A 121 13.99 1.64 -15.22
N ALA A 122 15.15 2.16 -15.59
CA ALA A 122 16.24 2.44 -14.64
C ALA A 122 15.89 3.60 -13.69
N LYS A 123 15.13 4.59 -14.17
CA LYS A 123 14.79 5.79 -13.41
C LYS A 123 13.60 5.62 -12.48
N LEU A 124 12.81 4.53 -12.62
CA LEU A 124 11.73 4.22 -11.68
C LEU A 124 12.23 4.05 -10.24
N TYR A 125 13.46 3.57 -10.06
CA TYR A 125 14.10 3.42 -8.74
C TYR A 125 14.66 4.74 -8.19
N GLU A 126 14.82 5.75 -9.04
CA GLU A 126 15.32 7.08 -8.68
C GLU A 126 14.20 8.05 -8.31
N VAL A 127 12.93 7.66 -8.53
CA VAL A 127 11.75 8.38 -8.03
C VAL A 127 11.74 8.25 -6.51
N ARG A 128 12.60 9.02 -5.85
CA ARG A 128 12.49 9.31 -4.43
C ARG A 128 11.13 9.95 -4.23
N ALA A 129 10.36 9.40 -3.30
CA ALA A 129 9.38 10.12 -2.52
C ALA A 129 9.85 11.57 -2.35
N ILE A 130 9.19 12.52 -3.03
CA ILE A 130 9.44 13.94 -2.83
C ILE A 130 8.92 14.24 -1.43
N MET A 131 9.79 14.08 -0.44
CA MET A 131 9.62 14.60 0.91
C MET A 131 10.18 16.03 0.90
N THR A 132 9.26 16.99 0.87
CA THR A 132 9.47 18.39 1.28
C THR A 132 8.28 18.80 2.11
#